data_AF-A0A7X8DZK2-F1
#
_entry.id   AF-A0A7X8DZK2-F1
#
_cell.length_a   1.000
_cell.length_b   1.000
_cell.length_c   1.000
_cell.angle_alpha   90.00
_cell.angle_beta   90.00
_cell.angle_gamma   90.00
#
_symmetry.space_group_name_H-M   'P 1'
#
loop_
_entity.id
_entity.type
_entity.pdbx_description
1 polymer ?
#
loop_
_entity_poly.entity_id
_entity_poly.type
_entity_poly.pdbx_seq_one_letter_code
_entity_poly.pdbx_strand_id
1 'polypeptide(L)'
;MQVTNFTQLIDWTRQLHQHLASALAQGGEQQQNKRTQLLLEALAEQEQRLSHTIKTFERTNDTEALDAYIPYLYSAFEQRPIDTQRIYAQSYSELSIAEISEVIFDVHDQVIDLYQQLVNESQVPEAQDILKSFLVLEQDAVKELANKFEGMNDI
;
A
#
# COMPACT_ATOMS: atom_id res chain seq x y z
N MET A 1 -14.36 -6.97 -4.37
CA MET A 1 -14.93 -5.68 -3.93
C MET A 1 -14.99 -4.77 -5.15
N GLN A 2 -16.03 -3.94 -5.31
CA GLN A 2 -16.13 -2.98 -6.42
C GLN A 2 -15.78 -1.59 -5.89
N VAL A 3 -14.66 -1.01 -6.33
CA VAL A 3 -14.26 0.36 -5.97
C VAL A 3 -14.88 1.32 -6.99
N THR A 4 -15.74 2.20 -6.53
CA THR A 4 -16.61 3.04 -7.37
C THR A 4 -16.65 4.51 -6.97
N ASN A 5 -16.05 4.87 -5.84
CA ASN A 5 -15.86 6.26 -5.41
C ASN A 5 -14.56 6.39 -4.59
N PHE A 6 -14.19 7.61 -4.21
CA PHE A 6 -12.95 7.84 -3.48
C PHE A 6 -12.98 7.29 -2.07
N THR A 7 -14.11 7.35 -1.38
CA THR A 7 -14.27 6.76 -0.04
C THR A 7 -13.91 5.27 -0.06
N GLN A 8 -14.40 4.53 -1.07
CA GLN A 8 -14.08 3.11 -1.25
C GLN A 8 -12.63 2.87 -1.67
N LEU A 9 -12.03 3.75 -2.48
CA LEU A 9 -10.62 3.66 -2.84
C LEU A 9 -9.73 3.85 -1.60
N ILE A 10 -10.02 4.88 -0.80
CA ILE A 10 -9.32 5.20 0.45
C ILE A 10 -9.42 4.03 1.42
N ASP A 11 -10.62 3.51 1.63
CA ASP A 11 -10.82 2.38 2.55
C ASP A 11 -10.14 1.11 2.03
N TRP A 12 -10.18 0.84 0.72
CA TRP A 12 -9.45 -0.27 0.11
C TRP A 12 -7.94 -0.18 0.36
N THR A 13 -7.33 0.97 0.06
CA THR A 13 -5.89 1.17 0.26
C THR A 13 -5.52 1.08 1.74
N ARG A 14 -6.33 1.69 2.61
CA ARG A 14 -6.15 1.61 4.07
C ARG A 14 -6.15 0.16 4.55
N GLN A 15 -7.09 -0.66 4.05
CA GLN A 15 -7.18 -2.08 4.39
C GLN A 15 -5.98 -2.86 3.86
N LEU A 16 -5.54 -2.59 2.63
CA LEU A 16 -4.36 -3.23 2.03
C LEU A 16 -3.12 -3.07 2.95
N HIS A 17 -2.76 -1.85 3.30
CA HIS A 17 -1.60 -1.60 4.18
C HIS A 17 -1.82 -2.13 5.60
N GLN A 18 -3.05 -2.06 6.13
CA GLN A 18 -3.35 -2.62 7.44
C GLN A 18 -3.14 -4.14 7.48
N HIS A 19 -3.57 -4.83 6.42
CA HIS A 19 -3.36 -6.27 6.31
C HIS A 19 -1.89 -6.61 6.12
N LEU A 20 -1.17 -5.87 5.26
CA LEU A 20 0.26 -6.07 5.07
C LEU A 20 1.03 -5.87 6.38
N ALA A 21 0.75 -4.80 7.13
CA ALA A 21 1.30 -4.56 8.45
C ALA A 21 1.08 -5.75 9.40
N SER A 22 -0.15 -6.28 9.41
CA SER A 22 -0.52 -7.39 10.28
C SER A 22 0.20 -8.69 9.89
N ALA A 23 0.30 -8.99 8.59
CA ALA A 23 0.99 -10.17 8.09
C ALA A 23 2.50 -10.12 8.37
N LEU A 24 3.11 -8.95 8.20
CA LEU A 24 4.52 -8.71 8.51
C LEU A 24 4.81 -8.85 10.01
N ALA A 25 3.98 -8.26 10.87
CA ALA A 25 4.12 -8.37 12.32
C ALA A 25 4.04 -9.84 12.78
N GLN A 26 3.04 -10.59 12.31
CA GLN A 26 2.90 -12.01 12.61
C GLN A 26 4.08 -12.84 12.08
N GLY A 27 4.57 -12.52 10.88
CA GLY A 27 5.78 -13.12 10.33
C GLY A 27 7.00 -12.88 11.22
N GLY A 28 7.15 -11.66 11.73
CA GLY A 28 8.23 -11.27 12.66
C GLY A 28 8.20 -12.05 13.97
N GLU A 29 7.02 -12.25 14.57
CA GLU A 29 6.86 -13.01 15.82
C GLU A 29 7.33 -14.47 15.72
N GLN A 30 7.24 -15.06 14.53
CA GLN A 30 7.59 -16.47 14.27
C GLN A 30 8.98 -16.64 13.64
N GLN A 31 9.63 -15.53 13.26
CA GLN A 31 10.90 -15.54 12.55
C GLN A 31 12.06 -15.90 13.50
N GLN A 32 12.85 -16.90 13.12
CA GLN A 32 14.00 -17.37 13.89
C GLN A 32 15.25 -16.51 13.65
N ASN A 33 15.36 -15.90 12.46
CA ASN A 33 16.46 -15.03 12.13
C ASN A 33 16.23 -13.63 12.70
N LYS A 34 17.00 -13.23 13.73
CA LYS A 34 16.80 -11.94 14.41
C LYS A 34 16.88 -10.72 13.48
N ARG A 35 17.74 -10.76 12.46
CA ARG A 35 17.86 -9.67 11.48
C ARG A 35 16.60 -9.57 10.62
N THR A 36 16.05 -10.70 10.19
CA THR A 36 14.80 -10.74 9.41
C THR A 36 13.60 -10.36 10.27
N GLN A 37 13.58 -10.76 11.55
CA GLN A 37 12.57 -10.32 12.51
C GLN A 37 12.54 -8.79 12.63
N LEU A 38 13.70 -8.16 12.86
CA LEU A 38 13.78 -6.69 13.00
C LEU A 38 13.31 -5.95 11.73
N LEU A 39 13.61 -6.51 10.55
CA LEU A 39 13.07 -5.99 9.30
C LEU A 39 11.56 -6.07 9.26
N LEU A 40 10.99 -7.25 9.52
CA LEU A 40 9.54 -7.47 9.49
C LEU A 40 8.81 -6.54 10.46
N GLU A 41 9.37 -6.33 11.67
CA GLU A 41 8.85 -5.35 12.65
C GLU A 41 8.90 -3.91 12.07
N ALA A 42 10.04 -3.49 11.51
CA ALA A 42 10.19 -2.15 10.95
C ALA A 42 9.29 -1.89 9.72
N LEU A 43 9.06 -2.92 8.89
CA LEU A 43 8.14 -2.86 7.76
C LEU A 43 6.69 -2.78 8.26
N ALA A 44 6.31 -3.61 9.23
CA ALA A 44 4.97 -3.58 9.81
C ALA A 44 4.62 -2.21 10.39
N GLU A 45 5.57 -1.58 11.10
CA GLU A 45 5.38 -0.23 11.62
C GLU A 45 5.17 0.81 10.52
N GLN A 46 5.91 0.72 9.40
CA GLN A 46 5.76 1.63 8.27
C GLN A 46 4.36 1.49 7.64
N GLU A 47 3.94 0.27 7.35
CA GLU A 47 2.64 -0.01 6.74
C GLU A 47 1.48 0.44 7.66
N GLN A 48 1.64 0.28 8.97
CA GLN A 48 0.68 0.80 9.94
C GLN A 48 0.63 2.33 9.94
N ARG A 49 1.78 3.02 9.83
CA ARG A 49 1.83 4.49 9.70
C ARG A 49 1.15 4.95 8.41
N LEU A 50 1.42 4.28 7.28
CA LEU A 50 0.82 4.62 5.98
C LEU A 50 -0.70 4.48 6.01
N SER A 51 -1.21 3.35 6.54
CA SER A 51 -2.65 3.12 6.75
C SER A 51 -3.29 4.22 7.63
N HIS A 52 -2.60 4.65 8.68
CA HIS A 52 -3.08 5.72 9.56
C HIS A 52 -3.13 7.09 8.87
N THR A 53 -2.10 7.41 8.08
CA THR A 53 -2.05 8.65 7.29
C THR A 53 -3.19 8.70 6.27
N ILE A 54 -3.43 7.60 5.54
CA ILE A 54 -4.53 7.48 4.58
C ILE A 54 -5.89 7.66 5.27
N LYS A 55 -6.09 7.04 6.43
CA LYS A 55 -7.32 7.21 7.23
C LYS A 55 -7.53 8.66 7.70
N THR A 56 -6.44 9.36 8.01
CA THR A 56 -6.54 10.77 8.43
C THR A 56 -6.92 11.66 7.25
N PHE A 57 -6.45 11.31 6.04
CA PHE A 57 -6.81 11.99 4.80
C PHE A 57 -8.32 11.92 4.51
N GLU A 58 -8.96 10.78 4.77
CA GLU A 58 -10.43 10.61 4.70
C GLU A 58 -11.14 11.67 5.57
N ARG A 59 -10.72 11.80 6.82
CA ARG A 59 -11.35 12.69 7.82
C ARG A 59 -11.17 14.17 7.52
N THR A 60 -10.05 14.56 6.92
CA THR A 60 -9.76 15.97 6.60
C THR A 60 -10.39 16.45 5.30
N ASN A 61 -10.76 15.52 4.41
CA ASN A 61 -11.33 15.81 3.09
C ASN A 61 -12.79 15.37 2.97
N ASP A 62 -13.47 15.12 4.09
CA ASP A 62 -14.87 14.70 4.21
C ASP A 62 -15.79 15.73 3.54
N THR A 63 -15.99 15.53 2.24
CA THR A 63 -16.74 16.38 1.33
C THR A 63 -17.61 15.49 0.47
N GLU A 64 -18.81 15.95 0.10
CA GLU A 64 -19.74 15.20 -0.77
C GLU A 64 -19.11 14.79 -2.11
N ALA A 65 -18.00 15.42 -2.51
CA ALA A 65 -17.23 15.08 -3.69
C ALA A 65 -16.52 13.71 -3.63
N LEU A 66 -16.20 13.18 -2.43
CA LEU A 66 -15.56 11.87 -2.28
C LEU A 66 -16.52 10.70 -2.53
N ASP A 67 -17.80 10.92 -2.24
CA ASP A 67 -18.86 9.91 -2.39
C ASP A 67 -19.46 9.88 -3.80
N ALA A 68 -19.17 10.89 -4.62
CA ALA A 68 -19.60 10.93 -6.01
C ALA A 68 -19.13 9.66 -6.75
N TYR A 69 -20.04 9.06 -7.54
CA TYR A 69 -19.73 7.87 -8.31
C TYR A 69 -18.74 8.20 -9.44
N ILE A 70 -17.68 7.41 -9.53
CA ILE A 70 -16.59 7.58 -10.49
C ILE A 70 -16.47 6.31 -11.34
N PRO A 71 -17.04 6.32 -12.56
CA PRO A 71 -17.15 5.13 -13.39
C PRO A 71 -15.80 4.48 -13.75
N TYR A 72 -14.74 5.28 -13.87
CA TYR A 72 -13.42 4.78 -14.31
C TYR A 72 -12.65 4.04 -13.21
N LEU A 73 -13.01 4.20 -11.93
CA LEU A 73 -12.37 3.44 -10.83
C LEU A 73 -12.63 1.94 -10.99
N TYR A 74 -13.85 1.57 -11.35
CA TYR A 74 -14.20 0.17 -11.55
C TYR A 74 -13.35 -0.47 -12.67
N SER A 75 -13.23 0.21 -13.81
CA SER A 75 -12.44 -0.29 -14.93
C SER A 75 -10.95 -0.39 -14.63
N ALA A 76 -10.40 0.53 -13.83
CA ALA A 76 -8.99 0.48 -13.45
C ALA A 76 -8.65 -0.80 -12.66
N PHE A 77 -9.49 -1.15 -11.68
CA PHE A 77 -9.32 -2.38 -10.90
C PHE A 77 -9.56 -3.67 -11.70
N GLU A 78 -10.41 -3.66 -12.73
CA GLU A 78 -10.59 -4.81 -13.62
C GLU A 78 -9.43 -4.98 -14.61
N GLN A 79 -8.89 -3.87 -15.14
CA GLN A 79 -7.81 -3.91 -16.14
C GLN A 79 -6.47 -4.32 -15.54
N ARG A 80 -6.21 -3.93 -14.28
CA ARG A 80 -4.99 -4.25 -13.53
C ARG A 80 -5.35 -4.68 -12.11
N PRO A 81 -5.78 -5.94 -11.92
CA PRO A 81 -6.07 -6.43 -10.59
C PRO A 81 -4.77 -6.49 -9.78
N ILE A 82 -4.81 -5.92 -8.58
CA ILE A 82 -3.69 -5.99 -7.64
C ILE A 82 -3.69 -7.37 -6.98
N ASP A 83 -2.54 -8.04 -7.00
CA ASP A 83 -2.39 -9.40 -6.47
C ASP A 83 -2.32 -9.41 -4.93
N THR A 84 -3.45 -9.10 -4.32
CA THR A 84 -3.59 -9.13 -2.86
C THR A 84 -3.46 -10.56 -2.30
N GLN A 85 -3.66 -11.60 -3.12
CA GLN A 85 -3.44 -13.00 -2.69
C GLN A 85 -1.97 -13.25 -2.38
N ARG A 86 -1.05 -12.65 -3.14
CA ARG A 86 0.39 -12.70 -2.86
C ARG A 86 0.73 -12.15 -1.48
N ILE A 87 -0.03 -11.18 -0.96
CA ILE A 87 0.13 -10.68 0.43
C ILE A 87 -0.47 -11.66 1.43
N TYR A 88 -1.71 -12.10 1.18
CA TYR A 88 -2.50 -12.86 2.16
C TYR A 88 -2.04 -14.31 2.34
N ALA A 89 -1.46 -14.92 1.31
CA ALA A 89 -1.06 -16.32 1.33
C ALA A 89 0.40 -16.52 1.75
N GLN A 90 1.17 -15.44 1.96
CA GLN A 90 2.60 -15.52 2.19
C GLN A 90 2.95 -15.80 3.66
N SER A 91 3.73 -16.85 3.89
CA SER A 91 4.36 -17.13 5.18
C SER A 91 5.61 -16.28 5.37
N TYR A 92 5.46 -15.02 5.78
CA TYR A 92 6.60 -14.09 5.97
C TYR A 92 7.65 -14.58 6.99
N SER A 93 7.27 -15.49 7.89
CA SER A 93 8.18 -16.13 8.84
C SER A 93 9.17 -17.11 8.21
N GLU A 94 8.89 -17.60 7.00
CA GLU A 94 9.72 -18.57 6.27
C GLU A 94 10.58 -17.91 5.18
N LEU A 95 10.34 -16.63 4.89
CA LEU A 95 11.01 -15.92 3.83
C LEU A 95 12.37 -15.35 4.24
N SER A 96 13.29 -15.32 3.28
CA SER A 96 14.51 -14.53 3.33
C SER A 96 14.25 -13.04 3.10
N ILE A 97 15.21 -12.20 3.46
CA ILE A 97 15.16 -10.75 3.22
C ILE A 97 14.96 -10.43 1.73
N ALA A 98 15.59 -11.19 0.83
CA ALA A 98 15.45 -10.99 -0.62
C ALA A 98 14.01 -11.28 -1.08
N GLU A 99 13.43 -12.40 -0.65
CA GLU A 99 12.05 -12.75 -0.99
C GLU A 99 11.05 -11.77 -0.38
N ILE A 100 11.28 -11.30 0.85
CA ILE A 100 10.47 -10.24 1.47
C ILE A 100 10.55 -8.97 0.63
N SER A 101 11.75 -8.58 0.20
CA SER A 101 11.96 -7.40 -0.65
C SER A 101 11.15 -7.48 -1.93
N GLU A 102 11.23 -8.60 -2.65
CA GLU A 102 10.48 -8.82 -3.89
C GLU A 102 8.96 -8.71 -3.69
N VAL A 103 8.42 -9.33 -2.62
CA VAL A 103 6.98 -9.28 -2.35
C VAL A 103 6.53 -7.86 -2.02
N ILE A 104 7.30 -7.14 -1.19
CA ILE A 104 6.91 -5.80 -0.74
C ILE A 104 6.98 -4.79 -1.88
N PHE A 105 8.08 -4.74 -2.63
CA PHE A 105 8.18 -3.81 -3.75
C PHE A 105 7.14 -4.08 -4.84
N ASP A 106 6.86 -5.34 -5.16
CA ASP A 106 5.82 -5.68 -6.16
C ASP A 106 4.44 -5.15 -5.77
N VAL A 107 4.07 -5.23 -4.49
CA VAL A 107 2.79 -4.71 -4.00
C VAL A 107 2.73 -3.18 -4.13
N HIS A 108 3.77 -2.48 -3.67
CA HIS A 108 3.79 -1.01 -3.74
C HIS A 108 3.85 -0.52 -5.19
N ASP A 109 4.60 -1.19 -6.07
CA ASP A 109 4.67 -0.85 -7.49
C ASP A 109 3.29 -1.00 -8.16
N GLN A 110 2.53 -2.04 -7.84
CA GLN A 110 1.16 -2.21 -8.33
C GLN A 110 0.22 -1.09 -7.85
N VAL A 111 0.36 -0.64 -6.60
CA VAL A 111 -0.43 0.47 -6.05
C VAL A 111 -0.04 1.82 -6.70
N ILE A 112 1.26 2.05 -6.91
CA ILE A 112 1.78 3.22 -7.63
C ILE A 112 1.22 3.26 -9.06
N ASP A 113 1.29 2.15 -9.77
CA ASP A 113 0.78 2.02 -11.14
C ASP A 113 -0.72 2.32 -11.21
N LEU A 114 -1.50 1.79 -10.25
CA LEU A 114 -2.92 2.09 -10.13
C LEU A 114 -3.16 3.59 -9.96
N TYR A 115 -2.48 4.25 -9.00
CA TYR A 115 -2.67 5.68 -8.81
C TYR A 115 -2.22 6.51 -10.01
N GLN A 116 -1.11 6.14 -10.64
CA GLN A 116 -0.63 6.84 -11.83
C GLN A 116 -1.64 6.74 -12.98
N GLN A 117 -2.27 5.57 -13.17
CA GLN A 117 -3.36 5.39 -14.13
C GLN A 117 -4.57 6.27 -13.77
N LEU A 118 -5.01 6.24 -12.51
CA LEU A 118 -6.18 7.00 -12.07
C LEU A 118 -5.98 8.52 -12.18
N VAL A 119 -4.77 9.03 -11.90
CA VAL A 119 -4.42 10.45 -12.10
C VAL A 119 -4.57 10.83 -13.57
N ASN A 120 -4.12 9.96 -14.49
CA ASN A 120 -4.15 10.21 -15.93
C ASN A 120 -5.56 10.13 -16.52
N GLU A 121 -6.42 9.26 -15.99
CA GLU A 121 -7.79 9.06 -16.46
C GLU A 121 -8.80 10.03 -15.85
N SER A 122 -8.52 10.55 -14.65
CA SER A 122 -9.41 11.49 -13.98
C SER A 122 -9.54 12.81 -14.75
N GLN A 123 -10.78 13.22 -15.01
CA GLN A 123 -11.11 14.52 -15.59
C GLN A 123 -11.56 15.55 -14.54
N VAL A 124 -11.61 15.14 -13.26
CA VAL A 124 -12.05 15.99 -12.14
C VAL A 124 -10.79 16.51 -11.44
N PRO A 125 -10.53 17.83 -11.40
CA PRO A 125 -9.31 18.39 -10.80
C PRO A 125 -9.12 17.99 -9.33
N GLU A 126 -10.19 18.08 -8.53
CA GLU A 126 -10.18 17.75 -7.11
C GLU A 126 -9.80 16.28 -6.87
N ALA A 127 -10.33 15.40 -7.72
CA ALA A 127 -10.02 13.98 -7.75
C ALA A 127 -8.54 13.72 -8.09
N GLN A 128 -8.00 14.43 -9.08
CA GLN A 128 -6.59 14.32 -9.43
C GLN A 128 -5.67 14.74 -8.28
N ASP A 129 -6.02 15.80 -7.54
CA ASP A 129 -5.18 16.30 -6.44
C ASP A 129 -5.13 15.30 -5.28
N ILE A 130 -6.25 14.63 -4.98
CA ILE A 130 -6.31 13.53 -4.01
C ILE A 130 -5.45 12.35 -4.48
N LEU A 131 -5.64 11.91 -5.72
CA LEU A 131 -4.89 10.77 -6.27
C LEU A 131 -3.38 11.04 -6.34
N LYS A 132 -2.96 12.28 -6.68
CA LYS A 132 -1.56 12.70 -6.63
C LYS A 132 -1.02 12.68 -5.21
N SER A 133 -1.83 13.05 -4.22
CA SER A 133 -1.42 12.98 -2.81
C SER A 133 -1.16 11.54 -2.37
N PHE A 134 -2.01 10.59 -2.77
CA PHE A 134 -1.78 9.16 -2.50
C PHE A 134 -0.58 8.60 -3.26
N LEU A 135 -0.42 8.97 -4.53
CA LEU A 135 0.75 8.58 -5.31
C LEU A 135 2.06 9.05 -4.65
N VAL A 136 2.11 10.27 -4.13
CA VAL A 136 3.29 10.79 -3.41
C VAL A 136 3.53 10.02 -2.11
N LEU A 137 2.49 9.75 -1.31
CA LEU A 137 2.62 8.96 -0.09
C LEU A 137 3.19 7.57 -0.37
N GLU A 138 2.71 6.91 -1.43
CA GLU A 138 3.18 5.59 -1.81
C GLU A 138 4.63 5.61 -2.29
N GLN A 139 4.99 6.58 -3.14
CA GLN A 139 6.36 6.77 -3.62
C GLN A 139 7.34 7.07 -2.48
N ASP A 140 6.92 7.84 -1.48
CA ASP A 140 7.75 8.13 -0.31
C ASP A 140 7.91 6.90 0.59
N ALA A 141 6.87 6.06 0.72
CA ALA A 141 6.98 4.76 1.41
C ALA A 141 7.99 3.84 0.71
N VAL A 142 7.96 3.75 -0.63
CA VAL A 142 8.93 2.98 -1.43
C VAL A 142 10.37 3.47 -1.23
N LYS A 143 10.59 4.79 -1.14
CA LYS A 143 11.92 5.34 -0.81
C LYS A 143 12.36 4.96 0.60
N GLU A 144 11.46 5.02 1.58
CA GLU A 144 11.76 4.59 2.95
C GLU A 144 12.13 3.10 2.99
N LEU A 145 11.41 2.24 2.24
CA LEU A 145 11.71 0.82 2.09
C LEU A 145 13.09 0.57 1.51
N ALA A 146 13.44 1.23 0.40
CA ALA A 146 14.74 1.08 -0.24
C ALA A 146 15.89 1.33 0.75
N ASN A 147 15.80 2.41 1.52
CA ASN A 147 16.79 2.73 2.55
C ASN A 147 16.89 1.64 3.64
N LYS A 148 15.76 1.03 4.05
CA LYS A 148 15.76 -0.06 5.04
C LYS A 148 16.47 -1.31 4.51
N PHE A 149 16.20 -1.70 3.27
CA PHE A 149 16.83 -2.87 2.66
C PHE A 149 18.32 -2.66 2.37
N GLU A 150 18.72 -1.47 1.92
CA GLU A 150 20.12 -1.08 1.75
C GLU A 150 20.89 -1.16 3.08
N GLY A 151 20.34 -0.53 4.14
CA GLY A 151 20.96 -0.54 5.46
C GLY A 151 21.08 -1.93 6.10
N MET A 152 20.31 -2.91 5.62
CA MET A 152 20.50 -4.29 6.01
C MET A 152 21.65 -4.95 5.26
N ASN A 153 21.78 -4.74 3.94
CA ASN A 153 22.83 -5.36 3.12
C ASN A 153 24.25 -4.92 3.51
N ASP A 154 24.40 -3.75 4.14
CA ASP A 154 25.68 -3.20 4.58
C ASP A 154 26.20 -3.74 5.94
N ILE A 155 25.51 -4.70 6.56
CA ILE A 155 25.86 -5.36 7.84
C ILE A 155 26.14 -6.85 7.63
#